data_AF-A0A316MK06-F1
#
_entry.id   AF-A0A316MK06-F1
#
_cell.length_a   1.000
_cell.length_b   1.000
_cell.length_c   1.000
_cell.angle_alpha   90.00
_cell.angle_beta   90.00
_cell.angle_gamma   90.00
#
_symmetry.space_group_name_H-M   'P 1'
#
loop_
_entity.id
_entity.type
_entity.pdbx_description
1 polymer ?
#
loop_
_entity_poly.entity_id
_entity_poly.type
_entity_poly.pdbx_seq_one_letter_code
_entity_poly.pdbx_strand_id
1 'polypeptide(L)'
;MSGGHFDHKQFWIREIADTIERDIAMALQPKPKMVREDYWTIDEMDCYVSSHTYLGYYRKFESFEEAEAYLTQREEVVRAETKYAERFFKVDITFQSKVKFMGRTKDGESIPVLYAIKHCVYDHYPYDVDVLELEDSTLETMKDAYRQLRIAEIYAQRVDWMMSGDDSEETMQKRLQQELQVFEEEFQSKDWSALNIDDE
;
A
#
# COMPACT_ATOMS: atom_id res chain seq x y z
N MET A 1 -36.68 18.99 22.72
CA MET A 1 -35.59 18.10 22.27
C MET A 1 -34.47 19.03 21.83
N SER A 2 -33.44 19.22 22.66
CA SER A 2 -32.29 20.05 22.25
C SER A 2 -31.56 19.27 21.15
N GLY A 3 -31.53 19.82 19.93
CA GLY A 3 -30.91 19.17 18.77
C GLY A 3 -29.38 19.20 18.78
N GLY A 4 -28.77 19.33 19.97
CA GLY A 4 -27.39 19.77 20.13
C GLY A 4 -27.18 21.20 19.61
N HIS A 5 -26.21 21.91 20.16
CA HIS A 5 -25.75 23.18 19.61
C HIS A 5 -25.02 22.98 18.27
N PHE A 6 -24.36 21.84 18.09
CA PHE A 6 -23.58 21.49 16.91
C PHE A 6 -24.27 20.50 15.96
N ASP A 7 -25.58 20.31 16.06
CA ASP A 7 -26.32 19.33 15.25
C ASP A 7 -25.71 17.91 15.34
N HIS A 8 -25.25 17.52 16.53
CA HIS A 8 -24.61 16.23 16.80
C HIS A 8 -23.29 15.98 16.03
N LYS A 9 -22.70 17.02 15.43
CA LYS A 9 -21.49 16.86 14.60
C LYS A 9 -20.24 16.42 15.38
N GLN A 10 -20.24 16.61 16.69
CA GLN A 10 -19.16 16.17 17.55
C GLN A 10 -18.97 14.63 17.53
N PHE A 11 -20.00 13.85 17.21
CA PHE A 11 -19.87 12.40 17.07
C PHE A 11 -19.01 11.97 15.87
N TRP A 12 -18.91 12.79 14.82
CA TRP A 12 -18.00 12.50 13.70
C TRP A 12 -16.53 12.55 14.12
N ILE A 13 -16.17 13.35 15.13
CA ILE A 13 -14.81 13.39 15.67
C ILE A 13 -14.48 12.03 16.30
N ARG A 14 -15.44 11.46 17.02
CA ARG A 14 -15.34 10.12 17.59
C ARG A 14 -15.21 9.05 16.52
N GLU A 15 -16.05 9.06 15.49
CA GLU A 15 -15.97 8.07 14.41
C GLU A 15 -14.60 8.05 13.72
N ILE A 16 -13.99 9.23 13.53
CA ILE A 16 -12.63 9.33 13.00
C ILE A 16 -11.61 8.72 13.98
N ALA A 17 -11.73 9.02 15.28
CA ALA A 17 -10.85 8.44 16.30
C ALA A 17 -10.99 6.91 16.35
N ASP A 18 -12.21 6.40 16.38
CA ASP A 18 -12.52 4.97 16.45
C ASP A 18 -12.01 4.24 15.19
N THR A 19 -12.03 4.89 14.01
CA THR A 19 -11.40 4.36 12.79
C THR A 19 -9.88 4.29 12.89
N ILE A 20 -9.23 5.33 13.41
CA ILE A 20 -7.77 5.34 13.64
C ILE A 20 -7.38 4.23 14.63
N GLU A 21 -8.15 4.05 15.70
CA GLU A 21 -7.93 2.97 16.67
C GLU A 21 -8.00 1.59 16.00
N ARG A 22 -9.01 1.37 15.13
CA ARG A 22 -9.15 0.13 14.36
C ARG A 22 -7.96 -0.12 13.44
N ASP A 23 -7.50 0.91 12.72
CA ASP A 23 -6.36 0.79 11.80
C ASP A 23 -5.05 0.48 12.56
N ILE A 24 -4.85 1.08 13.73
CA ILE A 24 -3.73 0.73 14.62
C ILE A 24 -3.82 -0.75 15.03
N ALA A 25 -4.99 -1.22 15.46
CA ALA A 25 -5.18 -2.60 15.87
C ALA A 25 -4.96 -3.59 14.72
N MET A 26 -5.37 -3.24 13.50
CA MET A 26 -5.10 -4.02 12.29
C MET A 26 -3.60 -4.09 11.97
N ALA A 27 -2.90 -2.96 12.03
CA ALA A 27 -1.46 -2.91 11.77
C ALA A 27 -0.62 -3.69 12.81
N LEU A 28 -1.13 -3.79 14.04
CA LEU A 28 -0.51 -4.57 15.12
C LEU A 28 -0.83 -6.07 15.06
N GLN A 29 -1.73 -6.51 14.18
CA GLN A 29 -2.00 -7.94 14.02
C GLN A 29 -0.75 -8.69 13.52
N PRO A 30 -0.56 -9.96 13.94
CA PRO A 30 0.50 -10.79 13.40
C PRO A 30 0.43 -10.87 11.87
N LYS A 31 1.49 -10.44 11.21
CA LYS A 31 1.56 -10.44 9.75
C LYS A 31 1.64 -11.88 9.23
N PRO A 32 0.92 -12.21 8.14
CA PRO A 32 1.00 -13.53 7.54
C PRO A 32 2.40 -13.77 6.97
N LYS A 33 2.76 -15.05 6.82
CA LYS A 33 4.04 -15.40 6.21
C LYS A 33 4.05 -14.94 4.74
N MET A 34 5.06 -14.16 4.37
CA MET A 34 5.25 -13.77 2.98
C MET A 34 5.50 -15.00 2.10
N VAL A 35 4.97 -14.96 0.89
CA VAL A 35 5.25 -15.89 -0.19
C VAL A 35 6.47 -15.36 -0.92
N ARG A 36 7.49 -16.22 -1.04
CA ARG A 36 8.65 -15.94 -1.88
C ARG A 36 8.36 -16.45 -3.29
N GLU A 37 8.35 -15.56 -4.26
CA GLU A 37 8.36 -15.93 -5.66
C GLU A 37 9.80 -15.86 -6.19
N ASP A 38 10.21 -16.92 -6.87
CA ASP A 38 11.54 -17.06 -7.47
C ASP A 38 11.33 -17.72 -8.83
N TYR A 39 11.35 -16.90 -9.88
CA TYR A 39 11.05 -17.36 -11.23
C TYR A 39 11.78 -16.51 -12.27
N TRP A 40 11.84 -17.05 -13.48
CA TRP A 40 12.36 -16.34 -14.65
C TRP A 40 11.20 -15.89 -15.53
N THR A 41 11.30 -14.70 -16.13
CA THR A 41 10.31 -14.16 -17.06
C THR A 41 10.99 -13.61 -18.30
N ILE A 42 10.22 -13.38 -19.36
CA ILE A 42 10.71 -12.77 -20.59
C ILE A 42 10.05 -11.41 -20.77
N ASP A 43 10.87 -10.37 -20.78
CA ASP A 43 10.46 -9.02 -21.14
C ASP A 43 10.65 -8.79 -22.64
N GLU A 44 9.66 -8.22 -23.31
CA GLU A 44 9.73 -7.82 -24.72
C GLU A 44 9.92 -6.31 -24.79
N MET A 45 10.89 -5.88 -25.60
CA MET A 45 11.20 -4.50 -25.87
C MET A 45 10.91 -4.23 -27.34
N ASP A 46 9.71 -3.73 -27.60
CA ASP A 46 9.17 -3.39 -28.92
C ASP A 46 9.17 -1.87 -29.18
N CYS A 47 9.62 -1.07 -28.21
CA CYS A 47 9.76 0.37 -28.35
C CYS A 47 10.99 0.91 -27.61
N TYR A 48 11.45 2.09 -28.02
CA TYR A 48 12.69 2.69 -27.51
C TYR A 48 12.65 3.09 -26.03
N VAL A 49 11.46 3.30 -25.45
CA VAL A 49 11.28 3.98 -24.15
C VAL A 49 10.79 3.06 -23.04
N SER A 50 10.38 1.83 -23.34
CA SER A 50 9.90 0.89 -22.34
C SER A 50 10.07 -0.56 -22.79
N SER A 51 10.35 -1.42 -21.82
CA SER A 51 10.15 -2.87 -21.92
C SER A 51 8.82 -3.24 -21.25
N HIS A 52 8.13 -4.24 -21.81
CA HIS A 52 6.87 -4.73 -21.29
C HIS A 52 6.90 -6.25 -21.18
N THR A 53 6.39 -6.77 -20.06
CA THR A 53 6.02 -8.19 -19.96
C THR A 53 4.63 -8.36 -20.58
N TYR A 54 4.55 -8.56 -21.90
CA TYR A 54 3.25 -8.73 -22.58
C TYR A 54 2.54 -10.01 -22.12
N LEU A 55 1.20 -10.03 -22.17
CA LEU A 55 0.35 -11.18 -21.80
C LEU A 55 0.77 -12.51 -22.45
N GLY A 56 1.32 -12.51 -23.67
CA GLY A 56 1.83 -13.72 -24.34
C GLY A 56 3.12 -14.30 -23.73
N TYR A 57 3.79 -13.54 -22.86
CA TYR A 57 5.01 -13.88 -22.15
C TYR A 57 4.86 -13.71 -20.62
N TYR A 58 3.63 -13.57 -20.11
CA TYR A 58 3.33 -13.66 -18.67
C TYR A 58 3.43 -15.12 -18.18
N ARG A 59 4.47 -15.81 -18.62
CA ARG A 59 4.81 -17.17 -18.24
C ARG A 59 5.98 -17.07 -17.28
N LYS A 60 5.80 -17.64 -16.10
CA LYS A 60 6.87 -17.88 -15.14
C LYS A 60 7.60 -19.15 -15.56
N PHE A 61 8.92 -19.09 -15.62
CA PHE A 61 9.81 -20.22 -15.90
C PHE A 61 10.57 -20.58 -14.63
N GLU A 62 10.86 -21.86 -14.42
CA GLU A 62 11.59 -22.33 -13.23
C GLU A 62 13.10 -22.07 -13.34
N SER A 63 13.64 -21.96 -14.55
CA SER A 63 15.06 -21.69 -14.78
C SER A 63 15.32 -20.81 -16.00
N PHE A 64 16.55 -20.28 -16.08
CA PHE A 64 17.02 -19.52 -17.24
C PHE A 64 16.98 -20.37 -18.52
N GLU A 65 17.41 -21.63 -18.43
CA GLU A 65 17.47 -22.57 -19.56
C GLU A 65 16.08 -22.85 -20.14
N GLU A 66 15.05 -22.94 -19.30
CA GLU A 66 13.67 -23.13 -19.74
C GLU A 66 13.16 -21.90 -20.52
N ALA A 67 13.42 -20.69 -20.00
CA ALA A 67 13.08 -19.44 -20.67
C ALA A 67 13.86 -19.27 -22.00
N GLU A 68 15.14 -19.63 -22.03
CA GLU A 68 15.98 -19.63 -23.24
C GLU A 68 15.48 -20.63 -24.28
N ALA A 69 15.13 -21.84 -23.86
CA ALA A 69 14.57 -22.85 -24.76
C ALA A 69 13.26 -22.37 -25.38
N TYR A 70 12.39 -21.71 -24.60
CA TYR A 70 11.14 -21.15 -25.10
C TYR A 70 11.36 -20.07 -26.17
N LEU A 71 12.36 -19.21 -26.02
CA LEU A 71 12.72 -18.22 -27.04
C LEU A 71 13.33 -18.89 -28.29
N THR A 72 14.21 -19.87 -28.09
CA THR A 72 14.96 -20.52 -29.17
C THR A 72 14.10 -21.48 -30.01
N GLN A 73 12.96 -21.97 -29.46
CA GLN A 73 11.96 -22.74 -30.23
C GLN A 73 11.35 -21.93 -31.39
N ARG A 74 11.39 -20.59 -31.32
CA ARG A 74 10.86 -19.73 -32.38
C ARG A 74 11.95 -19.48 -33.42
N GLU A 75 11.78 -19.97 -34.64
CA GLU A 75 12.75 -19.80 -35.74
C GLU A 75 13.09 -18.31 -36.03
N GLU A 76 12.15 -17.44 -35.68
CA GLU A 76 12.20 -15.99 -35.83
C GLU A 76 13.06 -15.28 -34.77
N VAL A 77 13.52 -15.97 -33.72
CA VAL A 77 14.28 -15.39 -32.60
C VAL A 77 15.71 -15.94 -32.61
N VAL A 78 16.69 -15.05 -32.46
CA VAL A 78 18.11 -15.41 -32.35
C VAL A 78 18.76 -14.66 -31.21
N ARG A 79 19.93 -15.10 -30.74
CA ARG A 79 20.72 -14.31 -29.78
C ARG A 79 21.05 -12.94 -30.38
N ALA A 80 20.87 -11.87 -29.61
CA ALA A 80 21.05 -10.51 -30.11
C ALA A 80 22.51 -10.19 -30.41
N GLU A 81 22.70 -9.28 -31.36
CA GLU A 81 24.01 -8.70 -31.63
C GLU A 81 24.43 -7.80 -30.46
N THR A 82 25.72 -7.89 -30.08
CA THR A 82 26.29 -7.21 -28.91
C THR A 82 26.03 -5.70 -28.90
N LYS A 83 26.01 -5.05 -30.07
CA LYS A 83 25.77 -3.59 -30.20
C LYS A 83 24.40 -3.12 -29.69
N TYR A 84 23.36 -3.94 -29.78
CA TYR A 84 22.01 -3.59 -29.34
C TYR A 84 21.76 -4.09 -27.92
N ALA A 85 22.27 -5.27 -27.60
CA ALA A 85 22.24 -5.81 -26.24
C ALA A 85 22.89 -4.82 -25.25
N GLU A 86 24.11 -4.34 -25.51
CA GLU A 86 24.78 -3.36 -24.62
C GLU A 86 24.07 -2.01 -24.54
N ARG A 87 23.42 -1.57 -25.63
CA ARG A 87 22.74 -0.27 -25.72
C ARG A 87 21.43 -0.23 -24.93
N PHE A 88 20.71 -1.35 -24.87
CA PHE A 88 19.37 -1.43 -24.27
C PHE A 88 19.33 -2.26 -22.97
N PHE A 89 20.24 -3.23 -22.82
CA PHE A 89 20.31 -4.12 -21.66
C PHE A 89 21.71 -4.10 -21.03
N LYS A 90 21.76 -3.80 -19.73
CA LYS A 90 23.01 -3.62 -18.99
C LYS A 90 23.70 -4.94 -18.60
N VAL A 91 23.91 -5.88 -19.54
CA VAL A 91 24.77 -7.10 -19.44
C VAL A 91 24.05 -8.47 -19.49
N ASP A 92 22.73 -8.56 -19.39
CA ASP A 92 22.07 -9.87 -19.50
C ASP A 92 21.74 -10.25 -20.95
N ILE A 93 22.06 -11.50 -21.33
CA ILE A 93 21.94 -12.05 -22.69
C ILE A 93 20.51 -11.87 -23.19
N THR A 94 20.35 -11.05 -24.22
CA THR A 94 19.07 -10.67 -24.79
C THR A 94 18.97 -11.20 -26.21
N PHE A 95 17.81 -11.73 -26.57
CA PHE A 95 17.52 -12.27 -27.90
C PHE A 95 16.93 -11.15 -28.76
N GLN A 96 16.96 -11.31 -30.08
CA GLN A 96 16.35 -10.38 -31.02
C GLN A 96 15.49 -11.11 -32.05
N SER A 97 14.43 -10.46 -32.51
CA SER A 97 13.62 -10.94 -33.63
C SER A 97 14.31 -10.71 -34.98
N LYS A 98 14.14 -11.64 -35.92
CA LYS A 98 14.53 -11.50 -37.33
C LYS A 98 13.49 -10.75 -38.16
N VAL A 99 12.23 -10.75 -37.72
CA VAL A 99 11.09 -10.32 -38.53
C VAL A 99 10.33 -9.14 -37.92
N LYS A 100 10.43 -8.93 -36.60
CA LYS A 100 9.82 -7.81 -35.89
C LYS A 100 10.85 -6.75 -35.57
N PHE A 101 10.46 -5.50 -35.80
CA PHE A 101 11.27 -4.31 -35.51
C PHE A 101 10.51 -3.37 -34.58
N MET A 102 11.26 -2.63 -33.75
CA MET A 102 10.71 -1.70 -32.79
C MET A 102 9.94 -0.57 -33.47
N GLY A 103 8.83 -0.16 -32.85
CA GLY A 103 8.11 1.04 -33.24
C GLY A 103 8.76 2.31 -32.68
N ARG A 104 8.53 3.45 -33.35
CA ARG A 104 8.91 4.81 -32.89
C ARG A 104 10.42 5.01 -32.66
N THR A 105 11.27 4.38 -33.48
CA THR A 105 12.70 4.65 -33.47
C THR A 105 12.98 6.05 -34.03
N LYS A 106 14.01 6.73 -33.49
CA LYS A 106 14.48 8.01 -34.04
C LYS A 106 15.19 7.75 -35.37
N ASP A 107 15.06 8.69 -36.30
CA ASP A 107 15.83 8.73 -37.56
C ASP A 107 15.66 7.52 -38.51
N GLY A 108 14.57 6.75 -38.36
CA GLY A 108 14.27 5.61 -39.22
C GLY A 108 15.16 4.38 -38.98
N GLU A 109 15.88 4.33 -37.85
CA GLU A 109 16.70 3.17 -37.46
C GLU A 109 15.81 1.92 -37.32
N SER A 110 16.12 0.86 -38.06
CA SER A 110 15.39 -0.42 -37.96
C SER A 110 16.04 -1.28 -36.88
N ILE A 111 15.60 -1.09 -35.64
CA ILE A 111 16.08 -1.87 -34.48
C ILE A 111 15.18 -3.10 -34.33
N PRO A 112 15.70 -4.33 -34.28
CA PRO A 112 14.87 -5.51 -34.05
C PRO A 112 14.22 -5.47 -32.66
N VAL A 113 13.04 -6.07 -32.52
CA VAL A 113 12.44 -6.28 -31.19
C VAL A 113 13.37 -7.16 -30.36
N LEU A 114 13.62 -6.75 -29.12
CA LEU A 114 14.53 -7.45 -28.22
C LEU A 114 13.76 -8.18 -27.11
N TYR A 115 14.29 -9.31 -26.66
CA TYR A 115 13.74 -10.10 -25.57
C TYR A 115 14.79 -10.27 -24.49
N ALA A 116 14.43 -10.00 -23.23
CA ALA A 116 15.30 -10.17 -22.08
C ALA A 116 14.76 -11.24 -21.15
N ILE A 117 15.59 -12.21 -20.78
CA ILE A 117 15.28 -13.14 -19.71
C ILE A 117 15.67 -12.48 -18.39
N LYS A 118 14.71 -12.31 -17.49
CA LYS A 118 14.89 -11.63 -16.22
C LYS A 118 14.62 -12.58 -15.07
N HIS A 119 15.53 -12.61 -14.10
CA HIS A 119 15.30 -13.29 -12.82
C HIS A 119 14.47 -12.38 -11.91
N CYS A 120 13.33 -12.88 -11.47
CA CYS A 120 12.40 -12.19 -10.59
C CYS A 120 12.39 -12.91 -9.25
N VAL A 121 12.96 -12.26 -8.24
CA VAL A 121 12.87 -12.68 -6.85
C VAL A 121 12.26 -11.56 -6.04
N TYR A 122 11.08 -11.79 -5.50
CA TYR A 122 10.46 -10.85 -4.57
C TYR A 122 9.58 -11.60 -3.57
N ASP A 123 9.54 -11.09 -2.35
CA ASP A 123 8.65 -11.53 -1.31
C ASP A 123 7.40 -10.66 -1.35
N HIS A 124 6.22 -11.27 -1.22
CA HIS A 124 4.96 -10.54 -1.11
C HIS A 124 4.00 -11.21 -0.12
N TYR A 125 3.05 -10.45 0.44
CA TYR A 125 1.95 -11.06 1.20
C TYR A 125 0.98 -11.80 0.26
N PRO A 126 0.28 -12.83 0.74
CA PRO A 126 -0.79 -13.47 -0.02
C PRO A 126 -1.78 -12.43 -0.56
N TYR A 127 -2.32 -12.64 -1.77
CA TYR A 127 -3.16 -11.64 -2.44
C TYR A 127 -4.56 -11.49 -1.82
N ASP A 128 -4.94 -12.41 -0.94
CA ASP A 128 -6.23 -12.48 -0.24
C ASP A 128 -6.19 -11.88 1.17
N VAL A 129 -5.08 -11.25 1.57
CA VAL A 129 -4.92 -10.62 2.89
C VAL A 129 -4.53 -9.16 2.75
N ASP A 130 -5.33 -8.29 3.37
CA ASP A 130 -5.00 -6.88 3.53
C ASP A 130 -4.03 -6.72 4.71
N VAL A 131 -2.75 -6.50 4.39
CA VAL A 131 -1.70 -6.30 5.40
C VAL A 131 -1.34 -4.82 5.45
N LEU A 132 -1.65 -4.18 6.58
CA LEU A 132 -1.29 -2.79 6.83
C LEU A 132 0.11 -2.74 7.47
N GLU A 133 1.12 -2.44 6.66
CA GLU A 133 2.50 -2.29 7.14
C GLU A 133 2.80 -0.85 7.54
N LEU A 134 2.85 -0.60 8.83
CA LEU A 134 3.24 0.69 9.39
C LEU A 134 4.52 0.55 10.21
N GLU A 135 5.36 1.58 10.15
CA GLU A 135 6.49 1.72 11.06
C GLU A 135 6.00 2.11 12.46
N ASP A 136 6.75 1.71 13.50
CA ASP A 136 6.45 2.05 14.89
C ASP A 136 6.29 3.57 15.08
N SER A 137 7.10 4.38 14.40
CA SER A 137 7.02 5.85 14.41
C SER A 137 5.68 6.38 13.89
N THR A 138 5.11 5.70 12.89
CA THR A 138 3.82 6.04 12.30
C THR A 138 2.69 5.62 13.24
N LEU A 139 2.80 4.44 13.86
CA LEU A 139 1.83 3.97 14.85
C LEU A 139 1.75 4.91 16.06
N GLU A 140 2.88 5.39 16.59
CA GLU A 140 2.89 6.38 17.67
C GLU A 140 2.23 7.69 17.24
N THR A 141 2.50 8.15 16.01
CA THR A 141 1.83 9.34 15.46
C THR A 141 0.31 9.15 15.36
N MET A 142 -0.14 7.95 14.99
CA MET A 142 -1.57 7.63 14.92
C MET A 142 -2.21 7.56 16.33
N LYS A 143 -1.51 7.01 17.34
CA LYS A 143 -1.96 7.05 18.74
C LYS A 143 -2.09 8.48 19.26
N ASP A 144 -1.14 9.35 18.92
CA ASP A 144 -1.21 10.77 19.25
C ASP A 144 -2.38 11.47 18.54
N ALA A 145 -2.65 11.13 17.28
CA ALA A 145 -3.79 11.64 16.54
C ALA A 145 -5.13 11.21 17.18
N TYR A 146 -5.27 9.92 17.51
CA TYR A 146 -6.39 9.40 18.29
C TYR A 146 -6.58 10.21 19.59
N ARG A 147 -5.50 10.39 20.36
CA ARG A 147 -5.53 11.14 21.63
C ARG A 147 -6.07 12.56 21.44
N GLN A 148 -5.58 13.27 20.43
CA GLN A 148 -6.01 14.65 20.15
C GLN A 148 -7.48 14.72 19.73
N LEU A 149 -7.96 13.77 18.92
CA LEU A 149 -9.35 13.70 18.48
C LEU A 149 -10.29 13.39 19.63
N ARG A 150 -9.96 12.43 20.50
CA ARG A 150 -10.77 12.13 21.70
C ARG A 150 -10.83 13.31 22.66
N ILE A 151 -9.72 14.02 22.86
CA ILE A 151 -9.73 15.28 23.62
C ILE A 151 -10.67 16.29 22.95
N ALA A 152 -10.55 16.50 21.63
CA ALA A 152 -11.38 17.43 20.90
C ALA A 152 -12.88 17.07 20.97
N GLU A 153 -13.24 15.78 20.90
CA GLU A 153 -14.61 15.28 21.10
C GLU A 153 -15.14 15.68 22.48
N ILE A 154 -14.38 15.42 23.55
CA ILE A 154 -14.78 15.77 24.93
C ILE A 154 -15.03 17.29 25.02
N TYR A 155 -14.11 18.10 24.52
CA TYR A 155 -14.30 19.57 24.50
C TYR A 155 -15.53 19.97 23.70
N ALA A 156 -15.72 19.42 22.50
CA ALA A 156 -16.88 19.73 21.66
C ALA A 156 -18.20 19.36 22.35
N GLN A 157 -18.26 18.20 22.99
CA GLN A 157 -19.44 17.75 23.74
C GLN A 157 -19.75 18.67 24.93
N ARG A 158 -18.73 19.08 25.70
CA ARG A 158 -18.91 20.01 26.84
C ARG A 158 -19.40 21.38 26.40
N VAL A 159 -18.86 21.91 25.31
CA VAL A 159 -19.30 23.18 24.75
C VAL A 159 -20.73 23.06 24.20
N ASP A 160 -21.06 21.96 23.54
CA ASP A 160 -22.41 21.68 23.03
C ASP A 160 -23.47 21.74 24.14
N TRP A 161 -23.20 21.09 25.27
CA TRP A 161 -24.10 21.08 26.43
C TRP A 161 -24.21 22.45 27.10
N MET A 162 -23.09 23.17 27.24
CA MET A 162 -23.11 24.54 27.79
C MET A 162 -23.98 25.46 26.93
N MET A 163 -23.82 25.41 25.61
CA MET A 163 -24.56 26.27 24.69
C MET A 163 -26.03 25.84 24.50
N SER A 164 -26.35 24.58 24.78
CA SER A 164 -27.72 24.05 24.79
C SER A 164 -28.45 24.31 26.12
N GLY A 165 -27.75 24.80 27.14
CA GLY A 165 -28.28 25.04 28.49
C GLY A 165 -28.37 23.78 29.37
N ASP A 166 -27.75 22.68 28.94
CA ASP A 166 -27.67 21.42 29.69
C ASP A 166 -26.55 21.46 30.76
N ASP A 167 -25.51 22.27 30.54
CA ASP A 167 -24.46 22.58 31.52
C ASP A 167 -24.53 24.05 31.96
N SER A 168 -24.23 24.31 33.24
CA SER A 168 -23.83 25.65 33.72
C SER A 168 -22.32 25.83 33.56
N GLU A 169 -21.80 27.07 33.70
CA GLU A 169 -20.36 27.32 33.63
C GLU A 169 -19.55 26.47 34.64
N GLU A 170 -20.03 26.37 35.88
CA GLU A 170 -19.40 25.55 36.93
C GLU A 170 -19.45 24.06 36.58
N THR A 171 -20.60 23.58 36.10
CA THR A 171 -20.81 22.16 35.78
C THR A 171 -19.95 21.76 34.58
N MET A 172 -19.86 22.62 33.57
CA MET A 172 -19.02 22.42 32.38
C MET A 172 -17.56 22.24 32.78
N GLN A 173 -17.00 23.16 33.57
CA GLN A 173 -15.60 23.11 34.01
C GLN A 173 -15.30 21.84 34.82
N LYS A 174 -16.20 21.47 35.75
CA LYS A 174 -16.03 20.29 36.60
C LYS A 174 -16.08 18.99 35.77
N ARG A 175 -17.07 18.84 34.90
CA ARG A 175 -17.23 17.63 34.07
C ARG A 175 -16.11 17.48 33.05
N LEU A 176 -15.68 18.59 32.43
CA LEU A 176 -14.55 18.59 31.50
C LEU A 176 -13.28 18.03 32.17
N GLN A 177 -12.92 18.52 33.36
CA GLN A 177 -11.74 18.04 34.08
C GLN A 177 -11.85 16.55 34.42
N GLN A 178 -13.02 16.11 34.89
CA GLN A 178 -13.26 14.71 35.22
C GLN A 178 -13.14 13.81 33.99
N GLU A 179 -13.76 14.17 32.87
CA GLU A 179 -13.75 13.36 31.64
C GLU A 179 -12.37 13.31 30.99
N LEU A 180 -11.62 14.41 31.00
CA LEU A 180 -10.23 14.41 30.53
C LEU A 180 -9.33 13.50 31.39
N GLN A 181 -9.52 13.49 32.71
CA GLN A 181 -8.77 12.61 33.59
C GLN A 181 -9.10 11.14 33.32
N VAL A 182 -10.39 10.80 33.26
CA VAL A 182 -10.84 9.44 32.95
C VAL A 182 -10.29 8.97 31.61
N PHE A 183 -10.34 9.84 30.59
CA PHE A 183 -9.81 9.52 29.27
C PHE A 183 -8.29 9.29 29.27
N GLU A 184 -7.53 10.10 30.00
CA GLU A 184 -6.07 9.92 30.07
C GLU A 184 -5.70 8.58 30.75
N GLU A 185 -6.43 8.19 31.80
CA GLU A 185 -6.28 6.86 32.43
C GLU A 185 -6.63 5.71 31.47
N GLU A 186 -7.71 5.86 30.69
CA GLU A 186 -8.08 4.91 29.64
C GLU A 186 -6.99 4.81 28.56
N PHE A 187 -6.53 5.96 28.04
CA PHE A 187 -5.53 6.01 26.99
C PHE A 187 -4.21 5.34 27.38
N GLN A 188 -3.75 5.55 28.62
CA GLN A 188 -2.51 4.95 29.13
C GLN A 188 -2.62 3.43 29.35
N SER A 189 -3.81 2.92 29.64
CA SER A 189 -4.05 1.50 29.91
C SER A 189 -4.63 0.73 28.71
N LYS A 190 -4.83 1.41 27.57
CA LYS A 190 -5.47 0.86 26.38
C LYS A 190 -4.64 -0.25 25.74
N ASP A 191 -5.31 -1.36 25.42
CA ASP A 191 -4.77 -2.40 24.54
C ASP A 191 -5.01 -2.04 23.08
N TRP A 192 -3.97 -1.53 22.43
CA TRP A 192 -4.00 -1.09 21.04
C TRP A 192 -4.11 -2.23 20.02
N SER A 193 -3.95 -3.49 20.43
CA SER A 193 -4.03 -4.66 19.56
C SER A 193 -5.42 -5.30 19.50
N ALA A 194 -6.33 -4.85 20.36
CA ALA A 194 -7.69 -5.38 20.44
C ALA A 194 -8.51 -4.95 19.22
N LEU A 195 -8.98 -5.93 18.45
CA LEU A 195 -9.98 -5.69 17.39
C LEU A 195 -11.36 -5.68 18.02
N ASN A 196 -11.97 -4.49 18.11
CA ASN A 196 -13.40 -4.38 18.38
C ASN A 196 -14.16 -4.71 17.09
N ILE A 197 -14.47 -5.98 16.91
CA ILE A 197 -15.33 -6.49 15.82
C ILE A 197 -16.79 -6.34 16.26
N ASP A 198 -17.21 -5.12 16.59
CA ASP A 198 -18.61 -4.77 16.67
C ASP A 198 -18.79 -3.61 15.68
N ASP A 199 -19.27 -3.95 14.48
CA ASP A 199 -20.02 -3.12 13.54
C ASP A 199 -20.17 -3.89 12.21
N GLU A 200 -21.06 -4.89 12.20
CA GLU A 200 -21.76 -5.36 10.99
C GLU A 200 -23.03 -4.52 10.79
#